data_AF-A0A7S1AQQ9-F1
#
_entry.id   AF-A0A7S1AQQ9-F1
#
_cell.length_a   1.000
_cell.length_b   1.000
_cell.length_c   1.000
_cell.angle_alpha   90.00
_cell.angle_beta   90.00
_cell.angle_gamma   90.00
#
_symmetry.space_group_name_H-M   'P 1'
#
loop_
_entity.id
_entity.type
_entity.pdbx_description
1 polymer ?
#
loop_
_entity_poly.entity_id
_entity_poly.type
_entity_poly.pdbx_seq_one_letter_code
_entity_poly.pdbx_strand_id
1 'polypeptide(L)'
;MGETFDAALFNPDDRETWPWVVPDPNVLFSRRGEERPVAASRRRVHLQSLRTPTAKRPLLSLLFVRWSGEHVVGCSREDGPNDGDWGTYGCPASDEYMSAVVRKGLTVHPRLQNGSHPKFEVFSLFVRHSADVETIIHVAPWVAGSLTGKKKTSFWMLWPVEWEDVAGADYAGYVERRAFFAAMRACEAAGVPSGFPHPADQYELITSKSWMATLSLDPRSKLPAATLVNKASVLRSPTAAARQALGALEYIRHLNPCSRCRGNDVDVGPSMANKDGVKKGVVKLGFSWEARYVAIFSGEAQLAEKLQEMMTHPRCLSSTCVVQEWVDFDLEMRLYFLPPSTWEPAQKLKPVRIECNSWSGTMANGERQSFHRLSEEDILRKWNKDQAAYDSARKQATNTAQYLIAWLRAADAQTVSMVRLDFMVLRVGPGRVQVVFGEFCEMGACCLGWEEGPPTIWRAALNRVLE
;
A
#
# COMPACT_ATOMS: atom_id res chain seq x y z
N MET A 1 -17.18 -45.72 2.65
CA MET A 1 -16.45 -45.82 3.93
C MET A 1 -15.19 -44.98 3.78
N GLY A 2 -15.15 -43.78 4.36
CA GLY A 2 -13.96 -42.93 4.33
C GLY A 2 -12.90 -43.50 5.25
N GLU A 3 -11.64 -43.54 4.81
CA GLU A 3 -10.52 -43.91 5.66
C GLU A 3 -10.54 -43.08 6.94
N THR A 4 -10.61 -43.75 8.09
CA THR A 4 -10.54 -43.11 9.39
C THR A 4 -9.09 -42.62 9.59
N PHE A 5 -8.90 -41.31 9.73
CA PHE A 5 -7.57 -40.75 10.00
C PHE A 5 -7.07 -41.19 11.38
N ASP A 6 -5.88 -41.79 11.43
CA ASP A 6 -5.19 -42.13 12.67
C ASP A 6 -4.19 -41.03 13.04
N ALA A 7 -4.51 -40.26 14.08
CA ALA A 7 -3.67 -39.19 14.56
C ALA A 7 -2.32 -39.67 15.11
N ALA A 8 -2.20 -40.94 15.51
CA ALA A 8 -0.94 -41.52 15.99
C ALA A 8 0.09 -41.73 14.87
N LEU A 9 -0.38 -41.85 13.63
CA LEU A 9 0.48 -42.04 12.45
C LEU A 9 0.88 -40.70 11.80
N PHE A 10 0.36 -39.57 12.28
CA PHE A 10 0.64 -38.27 11.69
C PHE A 10 2.08 -37.84 11.91
N ASN A 11 2.78 -37.59 10.81
CA ASN A 11 4.07 -36.94 10.77
C ASN A 11 3.95 -35.62 9.98
N PRO A 12 4.21 -34.45 10.59
CA PRO A 12 4.13 -33.16 9.90
C PRO A 12 5.06 -33.08 8.68
N ASP A 13 6.16 -33.82 8.69
CA ASP A 13 7.18 -33.81 7.63
C ASP A 13 6.93 -34.84 6.51
N ASP A 14 5.94 -35.74 6.68
CA ASP A 14 5.58 -36.75 5.67
C ASP A 14 4.13 -36.59 5.21
N ARG A 15 3.96 -36.08 3.98
CA ARG A 15 2.66 -35.81 3.36
C ARG A 15 1.77 -37.05 3.22
N GLU A 16 2.34 -38.24 3.14
CA GLU A 16 1.56 -39.47 3.03
C GLU A 16 0.85 -39.84 4.34
N THR A 17 1.31 -39.28 5.45
CA THR A 17 0.66 -39.46 6.76
C THR A 17 -0.44 -38.42 7.04
N TRP A 18 -0.58 -37.41 6.18
CA TRP A 18 -1.56 -36.34 6.39
C TRP A 18 -2.99 -36.83 6.15
N PRO A 19 -4.02 -36.28 6.81
CA PRO A 19 -5.40 -36.68 6.56
C PRO A 19 -5.84 -36.39 5.11
N TRP A 20 -6.58 -37.34 4.52
CA TRP A 20 -7.33 -37.08 3.30
C TRP A 20 -8.54 -36.20 3.59
N VAL A 21 -8.68 -35.12 2.82
CA VAL A 21 -9.86 -34.27 2.82
C VAL A 21 -10.58 -34.47 1.50
N VAL A 22 -11.86 -34.77 1.59
CA VAL A 22 -12.78 -34.78 0.45
C VAL A 22 -13.48 -33.41 0.43
N PRO A 23 -13.22 -32.57 -0.57
CA PRO A 23 -13.88 -31.28 -0.67
C PRO A 23 -15.38 -31.44 -0.90
N ASP A 24 -16.17 -30.46 -0.44
CA ASP A 24 -17.61 -30.44 -0.69
C ASP A 24 -17.85 -30.42 -2.22
N PRO A 25 -18.73 -31.29 -2.77
CA PRO A 25 -18.99 -31.36 -4.20
C PRO A 25 -19.57 -30.07 -4.78
N ASN A 26 -20.13 -29.19 -3.94
CA ASN A 26 -20.66 -27.89 -4.34
C ASN A 26 -19.58 -26.79 -4.34
N VAL A 27 -18.36 -27.09 -3.89
CA VAL A 27 -17.24 -26.15 -3.91
C VAL A 27 -16.32 -26.51 -5.06
N LEU A 28 -16.30 -25.66 -6.07
CA LEU A 28 -15.36 -25.79 -7.18
C LEU A 28 -14.00 -25.24 -6.76
N PHE A 29 -12.94 -25.93 -7.15
CA PHE A 29 -11.58 -25.45 -6.93
C PHE A 29 -10.93 -25.13 -8.27
N SER A 30 -10.20 -24.03 -8.30
CA SER A 30 -9.33 -23.69 -9.42
C SER A 30 -7.89 -23.76 -8.97
N ARG A 31 -6.99 -24.21 -9.84
CA ARG A 31 -5.56 -23.91 -9.69
C ARG A 31 -5.21 -22.65 -10.47
N ARG A 32 -4.05 -22.07 -10.14
CA ARG A 32 -3.46 -20.97 -10.90
C ARG A 32 -3.31 -21.39 -12.36
N GLY A 33 -3.68 -20.52 -13.29
CA GLY A 33 -3.62 -20.79 -14.72
C GLY A 33 -4.71 -21.72 -15.28
N GLU A 34 -5.57 -22.31 -14.44
CA GLU A 34 -6.72 -23.08 -14.94
C GLU A 34 -7.87 -22.13 -15.30
N GLU A 35 -8.43 -22.29 -16.50
CA GLU A 35 -9.54 -21.45 -16.97
C GLU A 35 -10.89 -21.81 -16.33
N ARG A 36 -11.03 -23.06 -15.87
CA ARG A 36 -12.30 -23.58 -15.37
C ARG A 36 -12.09 -24.21 -13.99
N PRO A 37 -12.92 -23.81 -13.00
CA PRO A 37 -12.98 -24.51 -11.74
C PRO A 37 -13.37 -25.97 -11.98
N VAL A 38 -12.67 -26.90 -11.34
CA VAL A 38 -12.97 -28.34 -11.39
C VAL A 38 -13.55 -28.81 -10.07
N ALA A 39 -14.41 -29.84 -10.14
CA ALA A 39 -14.83 -30.57 -8.95
C ALA A 39 -13.58 -31.12 -8.28
N ALA A 40 -13.35 -30.75 -7.02
CA ALA A 40 -12.07 -31.06 -6.42
C ALA A 40 -11.95 -32.53 -6.04
N SER A 41 -10.83 -33.11 -6.44
CA SER A 41 -10.44 -34.44 -5.99
C SER A 41 -10.10 -34.41 -4.50
N ARG A 42 -10.19 -35.59 -3.86
CA ARG A 42 -9.60 -35.81 -2.54
C ARG A 42 -8.15 -35.34 -2.52
N ARG A 43 -7.70 -34.74 -1.42
CA ARG A 43 -6.31 -34.29 -1.24
C ARG A 43 -5.82 -34.49 0.19
N ARG A 44 -4.53 -34.77 0.36
CA ARG A 44 -3.84 -34.75 1.66
C ARG A 44 -3.67 -33.31 2.13
N VAL A 45 -4.08 -33.00 3.36
CA VAL A 45 -3.98 -31.65 3.95
C VAL A 45 -3.31 -31.73 5.31
N HIS A 46 -2.36 -30.83 5.58
CA HIS A 46 -1.66 -30.79 6.85
C HIS A 46 -2.63 -30.62 8.03
N LEU A 47 -2.45 -31.37 9.12
CA LEU A 47 -3.40 -31.45 10.22
C LEU A 47 -3.70 -30.07 10.85
N GLN A 48 -2.69 -29.20 10.96
CA GLN A 48 -2.86 -27.85 11.51
C GLN A 48 -3.72 -26.92 10.64
N SER A 49 -3.93 -27.27 9.37
CA SER A 49 -4.81 -26.54 8.45
C SER A 49 -6.26 -27.05 8.51
N LEU A 50 -6.54 -28.07 9.33
CA LEU A 50 -7.85 -28.66 9.48
C LEU A 50 -8.51 -28.27 10.78
N ARG A 51 -9.83 -28.13 10.67
CA ARG A 51 -10.72 -27.94 11.79
C ARG A 51 -11.63 -29.16 11.88
N THR A 52 -11.70 -29.78 13.06
CA THR A 52 -12.65 -30.87 13.30
C THR A 52 -14.06 -30.39 12.94
N PRO A 53 -14.82 -31.16 12.14
CA PRO A 53 -16.21 -30.82 11.82
C PRO A 53 -16.98 -30.51 13.10
N THR A 54 -17.55 -29.30 13.18
CA THR A 54 -18.27 -28.85 14.36
C THR A 54 -19.38 -27.90 13.95
N ALA A 55 -20.54 -27.99 14.62
CA ALA A 55 -21.63 -27.04 14.44
C ALA A 55 -21.27 -25.63 14.96
N LYS A 56 -20.19 -25.49 15.76
CA LYS A 56 -19.74 -24.18 16.23
C LYS A 56 -19.22 -23.37 15.05
N ARG A 57 -19.72 -22.15 14.85
CA ARG A 57 -19.16 -21.22 13.85
C ARG A 57 -17.72 -20.83 14.18
N PRO A 58 -16.82 -20.65 13.19
CA PRO A 58 -15.50 -20.08 13.44
C PRO A 58 -15.64 -18.67 14.02
N LEU A 59 -14.62 -18.20 14.74
CA LEU A 59 -14.58 -16.81 15.20
C LEU A 59 -14.45 -15.85 14.02
N LEU A 60 -13.62 -16.18 13.02
CA LEU A 60 -13.34 -15.34 11.87
C LEU A 60 -13.47 -16.11 10.56
N SER A 61 -14.14 -15.50 9.57
CA SER A 61 -13.98 -15.84 8.16
C SER A 61 -13.19 -14.76 7.47
N LEU A 62 -12.07 -15.14 6.87
CA LEU A 62 -11.22 -14.26 6.08
C LEU A 62 -11.39 -14.57 4.59
N LEU A 63 -11.82 -13.57 3.82
CA LEU A 63 -11.80 -13.62 2.36
C LEU A 63 -10.48 -13.05 1.84
N PHE A 64 -9.69 -13.84 1.12
CA PHE A 64 -8.63 -13.31 0.26
C PHE A 64 -9.17 -13.07 -1.15
N VAL A 65 -8.96 -11.89 -1.70
CA VAL A 65 -9.09 -11.63 -3.14
C VAL A 65 -7.69 -11.51 -3.69
N ARG A 66 -7.28 -12.44 -4.56
CA ARG A 66 -5.87 -12.64 -4.91
C ARG A 66 -5.64 -12.97 -6.38
N TRP A 67 -4.44 -12.63 -6.84
CA TRP A 67 -4.00 -12.89 -8.19
C TRP A 67 -3.84 -14.39 -8.48
N SER A 68 -4.27 -14.79 -9.68
CA SER A 68 -4.23 -16.16 -10.19
C SER A 68 -3.88 -16.25 -11.68
N GLY A 69 -3.52 -15.12 -12.28
CA GLY A 69 -3.06 -15.08 -13.66
C GLY A 69 -1.79 -15.90 -13.87
N GLU A 70 -1.44 -16.04 -15.15
CA GLU A 70 -0.33 -16.86 -15.64
C GLU A 70 0.99 -16.53 -14.93
N HIS A 71 1.32 -15.25 -14.84
CA HIS A 71 2.55 -14.80 -14.21
C HIS A 71 2.41 -14.73 -12.68
N VAL A 72 3.43 -15.21 -11.97
CA VAL A 72 3.46 -15.17 -10.50
C VAL A 72 4.01 -13.83 -10.03
N VAL A 73 3.33 -13.21 -9.06
CA VAL A 73 3.79 -11.97 -8.44
C VAL A 73 4.98 -12.26 -7.52
N GLY A 74 6.11 -11.57 -7.71
CA GLY A 74 7.26 -11.64 -6.81
C GLY A 74 8.23 -12.80 -7.04
N CYS A 75 8.09 -13.57 -8.13
CA CYS A 75 9.06 -14.59 -8.52
C CYS A 75 10.24 -14.01 -9.32
N SER A 76 11.09 -13.20 -8.68
CA SER A 76 12.47 -12.98 -9.14
C SER A 76 13.42 -13.68 -8.17
N ARG A 77 13.34 -15.02 -8.07
CA ARG A 77 14.35 -15.80 -7.33
C ARG A 77 15.64 -16.03 -8.11
N GLU A 78 15.68 -15.64 -9.38
CA GLU A 78 16.85 -15.89 -10.24
C GLU A 78 17.86 -14.73 -10.23
N ASP A 79 17.48 -13.49 -9.87
CA ASP A 79 18.38 -12.33 -9.90
C ASP A 79 18.30 -11.48 -8.62
N GLY A 80 19.12 -11.83 -7.62
CA GLY A 80 19.47 -10.91 -6.52
C GLY A 80 18.35 -10.54 -5.53
N PRO A 81 18.64 -9.65 -4.56
CA PRO A 81 17.62 -9.14 -3.64
C PRO A 81 16.55 -8.40 -4.46
N ASN A 82 15.32 -8.91 -4.41
CA ASN A 82 14.14 -8.36 -5.09
C ASN A 82 14.13 -6.82 -5.09
N ASP A 83 13.92 -6.25 -6.28
CA ASP A 83 13.67 -4.82 -6.46
C ASP A 83 12.57 -4.38 -5.48
N GLY A 84 12.90 -3.45 -4.58
CA GLY A 84 11.95 -2.89 -3.60
C GLY A 84 12.08 -3.34 -2.15
N ASP A 85 13.09 -4.13 -1.76
CA ASP A 85 13.38 -4.45 -0.34
C ASP A 85 12.16 -5.04 0.41
N TRP A 86 11.29 -5.75 -0.32
CA TRP A 86 10.08 -6.39 0.20
C TRP A 86 10.37 -7.46 1.27
N GLY A 87 11.64 -7.84 1.40
CA GLY A 87 12.14 -8.78 2.40
C GLY A 87 11.63 -10.20 2.16
N THR A 88 11.78 -11.04 3.18
CA THR A 88 11.52 -12.49 3.12
C THR A 88 10.05 -12.84 2.85
N TYR A 89 9.12 -11.90 3.00
CA TYR A 89 7.68 -12.14 2.84
C TYR A 89 7.14 -11.73 1.47
N GLY A 90 7.94 -11.05 0.64
CA GLY A 90 7.47 -10.50 -0.62
C GLY A 90 6.49 -9.34 -0.43
N CYS A 91 5.70 -9.06 -1.46
CA CYS A 91 4.73 -7.97 -1.50
C CYS A 91 3.29 -8.48 -1.26
N PRO A 92 2.33 -7.62 -0.91
CA PRO A 92 0.96 -8.04 -0.59
C PRO A 92 0.28 -8.94 -1.63
N ALA A 93 0.54 -8.72 -2.92
CA ALA A 93 -0.06 -9.51 -4.00
C ALA A 93 0.62 -10.88 -4.23
N SER A 94 1.73 -11.18 -3.56
CA SER A 94 2.47 -12.45 -3.70
C SER A 94 1.88 -13.61 -2.89
N ASP A 95 2.09 -14.82 -3.38
CA ASP A 95 1.63 -16.05 -2.72
C ASP A 95 2.36 -16.29 -1.39
N GLU A 96 3.64 -15.90 -1.32
CA GLU A 96 4.50 -15.95 -0.16
C GLU A 96 3.95 -15.07 0.96
N TYR A 97 3.54 -13.84 0.65
CA TYR A 97 2.98 -12.91 1.63
C TYR A 97 1.68 -13.45 2.20
N MET A 98 0.74 -13.88 1.35
CA MET A 98 -0.52 -14.48 1.79
C MET A 98 -0.31 -15.76 2.60
N SER A 99 0.62 -16.62 2.18
CA SER A 99 0.98 -17.82 2.95
C SER A 99 1.54 -17.45 4.32
N ALA A 100 2.31 -16.37 4.42
CA ALA A 100 2.85 -15.89 5.68
C ALA A 100 1.77 -15.26 6.58
N VAL A 101 0.80 -14.52 6.02
CA VAL A 101 -0.38 -14.03 6.76
C VAL A 101 -1.11 -15.20 7.41
N VAL A 102 -1.28 -16.33 6.71
CA VAL A 102 -1.91 -17.51 7.29
C VAL A 102 -1.04 -18.14 8.37
N ARG A 103 0.23 -18.48 8.05
CA ARG A 103 1.12 -19.28 8.92
C ARG A 103 1.72 -18.52 10.10
N LYS A 104 1.91 -17.21 9.96
CA LYS A 104 2.54 -16.34 10.96
C LYS A 104 1.62 -15.22 11.45
N GLY A 105 0.43 -15.07 10.85
CA GLY A 105 -0.64 -14.23 11.38
C GLY A 105 -1.73 -15.07 12.03
N LEU A 106 -2.58 -15.72 11.23
CA LEU A 106 -3.79 -16.41 11.70
C LEU A 106 -3.48 -17.56 12.68
N THR A 107 -2.57 -18.47 12.32
CA THR A 107 -2.28 -19.68 13.10
C THR A 107 -1.51 -19.43 14.38
N VAL A 108 -0.96 -18.23 14.59
CA VAL A 108 -0.27 -17.85 15.84
C VAL A 108 -1.05 -16.82 16.65
N HIS A 109 -2.21 -16.37 16.15
CA HIS A 109 -3.00 -15.36 16.83
C HIS A 109 -3.75 -15.98 18.02
N PRO A 110 -3.62 -15.50 19.27
CA PRO A 110 -4.10 -16.15 20.49
C PRO A 110 -5.64 -16.24 20.57
N ARG A 111 -6.37 -15.40 19.82
CA ARG A 111 -7.83 -15.52 19.70
C ARG A 111 -8.29 -16.47 18.60
N LEU A 112 -7.47 -16.69 17.57
CA LEU A 112 -7.80 -17.51 16.40
C LEU A 112 -7.22 -18.92 16.50
N GLN A 113 -6.09 -19.07 17.20
CA GLN A 113 -5.46 -20.32 17.56
C GLN A 113 -5.34 -20.35 19.09
N ASN A 114 -6.19 -21.13 19.75
CA ASN A 114 -6.10 -21.41 21.18
C ASN A 114 -6.55 -22.86 21.40
N GLY A 115 -5.59 -23.75 21.64
CA GLY A 115 -5.75 -25.20 21.67
C GLY A 115 -5.41 -25.87 20.33
N SER A 116 -5.94 -27.07 20.11
CA SER A 116 -5.62 -27.94 18.96
C SER A 116 -6.30 -27.57 17.64
N HIS A 117 -7.19 -26.57 17.60
CA HIS A 117 -8.03 -26.32 16.42
C HIS A 117 -8.11 -24.83 16.01
N PRO A 118 -8.01 -24.53 14.70
CA PRO A 118 -8.29 -23.22 14.15
C PRO A 118 -9.71 -22.74 14.47
N LYS A 119 -9.83 -21.50 14.93
CA LYS A 119 -11.09 -20.77 15.10
C LYS A 119 -11.34 -19.82 13.93
N PHE A 120 -10.73 -20.09 12.79
CA PHE A 120 -10.91 -19.30 11.59
C PHE A 120 -11.13 -20.19 10.37
N GLU A 121 -11.66 -19.61 9.31
CA GLU A 121 -11.66 -20.18 7.97
C GLU A 121 -11.14 -19.14 6.98
N VAL A 122 -10.56 -19.61 5.88
CA VAL A 122 -10.06 -18.78 4.80
C VAL A 122 -10.78 -19.16 3.51
N PHE A 123 -11.43 -18.18 2.89
CA PHE A 123 -12.01 -18.27 1.56
C PHE A 123 -11.11 -17.52 0.59
N SER A 124 -10.88 -18.02 -0.62
CA SER A 124 -10.04 -17.35 -1.62
C SER A 124 -10.78 -17.20 -2.93
N LEU A 125 -10.91 -15.95 -3.38
CA LEU A 125 -11.34 -15.60 -4.73
C LEU A 125 -10.10 -15.35 -5.58
N PHE A 126 -10.02 -16.09 -6.68
CA PHE A 126 -8.92 -16.02 -7.64
C PHE A 126 -9.34 -15.12 -8.80
N VAL A 127 -8.51 -14.12 -9.10
CA VAL A 127 -8.73 -13.19 -10.22
C VAL A 127 -7.54 -13.21 -11.17
N ARG A 128 -7.80 -13.09 -12.47
CA ARG A 128 -6.76 -13.09 -13.52
C ARG A 128 -6.68 -11.79 -14.29
N HIS A 129 -7.74 -10.99 -14.23
CA HIS A 129 -7.89 -9.73 -14.94
C HIS A 129 -9.06 -8.94 -14.31
N SER A 130 -9.26 -7.71 -14.76
CA SER A 130 -10.25 -6.80 -14.17
C SER A 130 -11.69 -7.30 -14.30
N ALA A 131 -12.05 -7.98 -15.39
CA ALA A 131 -13.39 -8.57 -15.53
C ALA A 131 -13.71 -9.68 -14.50
N ASP A 132 -12.70 -10.42 -14.00
CA ASP A 132 -12.91 -11.38 -12.90
C ASP A 132 -13.25 -10.61 -11.60
N VAL A 133 -12.61 -9.45 -11.39
CA VAL A 133 -12.90 -8.56 -10.25
C VAL A 133 -14.29 -7.96 -10.36
N GLU A 134 -14.72 -7.51 -11.54
CA GLU A 134 -16.09 -7.02 -11.76
C GLU A 134 -17.14 -8.07 -11.43
N THR A 135 -16.87 -9.35 -11.72
CA THR A 135 -17.79 -10.45 -11.38
C THR A 135 -18.06 -10.53 -9.87
N ILE A 136 -17.09 -10.16 -9.03
CA ILE A 136 -17.22 -10.13 -7.56
C ILE A 136 -18.37 -9.21 -7.13
N ILE A 137 -18.60 -8.11 -7.85
CA ILE A 137 -19.68 -7.15 -7.56
C ILE A 137 -21.02 -7.87 -7.49
N HIS A 138 -21.28 -8.76 -8.45
CA HIS A 138 -22.55 -9.48 -8.57
C HIS A 138 -22.68 -10.64 -7.60
N VAL A 139 -21.57 -11.27 -7.20
CA VAL A 139 -21.58 -12.43 -6.30
C VAL A 139 -21.30 -12.05 -4.83
N ALA A 140 -21.08 -10.78 -4.51
CA ALA A 140 -20.77 -10.34 -3.15
C ALA A 140 -21.77 -10.84 -2.08
N PRO A 141 -23.11 -10.82 -2.29
CA PRO A 141 -24.05 -11.40 -1.33
C PRO A 141 -23.87 -12.91 -1.13
N TRP A 142 -23.56 -13.64 -2.21
CA TRP A 142 -23.29 -15.08 -2.14
C TRP A 142 -21.98 -15.38 -1.42
N VAL A 143 -20.92 -14.60 -1.68
CA VAL A 143 -19.65 -14.68 -0.96
C VAL A 143 -19.89 -14.45 0.52
N ALA A 144 -20.60 -13.38 0.88
CA ALA A 144 -20.95 -13.08 2.26
C ALA A 144 -21.75 -14.21 2.92
N GLY A 145 -22.71 -14.81 2.21
CA GLY A 145 -23.49 -15.96 2.68
C GLY A 145 -22.64 -17.23 2.89
N SER A 146 -21.57 -17.38 2.12
CA SER A 146 -20.64 -18.52 2.20
C SER A 146 -19.66 -18.42 3.37
N LEU A 147 -19.39 -17.21 3.88
CA LEU A 147 -18.56 -16.99 5.06
C LEU A 147 -19.35 -17.32 6.34
N THR A 148 -18.92 -18.35 7.08
CA THR A 148 -19.66 -18.93 8.23
C THR A 148 -19.28 -18.36 9.59
N GLY A 149 -18.21 -17.56 9.64
CA GLY A 149 -17.60 -17.00 10.85
C GLY A 149 -18.47 -15.97 11.54
N LYS A 150 -18.26 -15.82 12.85
CA LYS A 150 -18.93 -14.80 13.68
C LYS A 150 -18.53 -13.39 13.26
N LYS A 151 -17.27 -13.21 12.87
CA LYS A 151 -16.71 -12.01 12.25
C LYS A 151 -16.32 -12.35 10.81
N LYS A 152 -16.50 -11.40 9.90
CA LYS A 152 -16.16 -11.53 8.48
C LYS A 152 -15.26 -10.37 8.09
N THR A 153 -14.28 -10.63 7.24
CA THR A 153 -13.45 -9.56 6.67
C THR A 153 -12.87 -10.00 5.33
N SER A 154 -12.45 -9.03 4.53
CA SER A 154 -11.73 -9.24 3.27
C SER A 154 -10.33 -8.63 3.32
N PHE A 155 -9.36 -9.35 2.77
CA PHE A 155 -7.99 -8.91 2.51
C PHE A 155 -7.81 -8.89 0.99
N TRP A 156 -7.63 -7.70 0.44
CA TRP A 156 -7.47 -7.46 -0.99
C TRP A 156 -5.98 -7.43 -1.34
N MET A 157 -5.53 -8.48 -2.02
CA MET A 157 -4.12 -8.76 -2.32
C MET A 157 -3.85 -8.53 -3.80
N LEU A 158 -4.21 -7.33 -4.28
CA LEU A 158 -4.06 -6.86 -5.65
C LEU A 158 -3.71 -5.38 -5.63
N TRP A 159 -3.25 -4.87 -6.76
CA TRP A 159 -2.90 -3.47 -6.94
C TRP A 159 -3.85 -2.77 -7.91
N PRO A 160 -4.72 -1.85 -7.45
CA PRO A 160 -5.59 -1.09 -8.35
C PRO A 160 -4.80 -0.11 -9.21
N VAL A 161 -5.12 -0.01 -10.50
CA VAL A 161 -4.38 0.80 -11.47
C VAL A 161 -5.25 1.62 -12.42
N GLU A 162 -4.69 2.71 -12.96
CA GLU A 162 -5.32 3.54 -14.00
C GLU A 162 -4.90 3.16 -15.42
N TRP A 163 -4.81 1.86 -15.70
CA TRP A 163 -4.65 1.34 -17.06
C TRP A 163 -5.49 0.08 -17.27
N GLU A 164 -5.85 -0.20 -18.53
CA GLU A 164 -6.55 -1.43 -18.91
C GLU A 164 -5.66 -2.66 -18.66
N ASP A 165 -6.26 -3.83 -18.52
CA ASP A 165 -5.50 -5.08 -18.31
C ASP A 165 -4.36 -5.25 -19.33
N VAL A 166 -3.16 -5.51 -18.81
CA VAL A 166 -1.96 -5.74 -19.60
C VAL A 166 -1.39 -7.11 -19.27
N ALA A 167 -1.12 -7.91 -20.30
CA ALA A 167 -0.39 -9.16 -20.16
C ALA A 167 1.10 -8.92 -19.89
N GLY A 168 1.77 -9.88 -19.25
CA GLY A 168 3.19 -9.82 -18.96
C GLY A 168 3.49 -9.92 -17.46
N ALA A 169 4.70 -10.40 -17.14
CA ALA A 169 5.11 -10.65 -15.76
C ALA A 169 5.08 -9.39 -14.91
N ASP A 170 5.52 -8.27 -15.46
CA ASP A 170 5.53 -6.98 -14.75
C ASP A 170 4.14 -6.43 -14.45
N TYR A 171 3.08 -7.01 -15.02
CA TYR A 171 1.71 -6.58 -14.80
C TYR A 171 0.91 -7.58 -13.92
N ALA A 172 1.57 -8.60 -13.39
CA ALA A 172 0.96 -9.55 -12.47
C ALA A 172 0.45 -8.86 -11.21
N GLY A 173 -0.81 -9.12 -10.85
CA GLY A 173 -1.44 -8.58 -9.64
C GLY A 173 -2.05 -7.19 -9.80
N TYR A 174 -1.83 -6.51 -10.94
CA TYR A 174 -2.50 -5.25 -11.24
C TYR A 174 -3.89 -5.47 -11.84
N VAL A 175 -4.86 -4.68 -11.39
CA VAL A 175 -6.24 -4.70 -11.86
C VAL A 175 -6.79 -3.28 -11.95
N GLU A 176 -7.68 -3.03 -12.89
CA GLU A 176 -8.29 -1.72 -13.13
C GLU A 176 -9.00 -1.21 -11.87
N ARG A 177 -8.78 0.06 -11.55
CA ARG A 177 -9.19 0.62 -10.25
C ARG A 177 -10.71 0.64 -10.04
N ARG A 178 -11.52 0.92 -11.06
CA ARG A 178 -12.98 1.04 -10.91
C ARG A 178 -13.57 -0.33 -10.60
N ALA A 179 -13.17 -1.36 -11.33
CA ALA A 179 -13.53 -2.75 -11.04
C ALA A 179 -13.14 -3.12 -9.61
N PHE A 180 -11.89 -2.83 -9.22
CA PHE A 180 -11.37 -3.12 -7.89
C PHE A 180 -12.17 -2.47 -6.76
N PHE A 181 -12.31 -1.13 -6.78
CA PHE A 181 -13.01 -0.44 -5.70
C PHE A 181 -14.52 -0.66 -5.72
N ALA A 182 -15.14 -0.93 -6.89
CA ALA A 182 -16.54 -1.34 -6.95
C ALA A 182 -16.75 -2.71 -6.30
N ALA A 183 -15.84 -3.67 -6.54
CA ALA A 183 -15.88 -4.98 -5.90
C ALA A 183 -15.66 -4.88 -4.38
N MET A 184 -14.71 -4.05 -3.93
CA MET A 184 -14.50 -3.78 -2.50
C MET A 184 -15.79 -3.28 -1.84
N ARG A 185 -16.39 -2.23 -2.38
CA ARG A 185 -17.63 -1.64 -1.86
C ARG A 185 -18.78 -2.63 -1.86
N ALA A 186 -18.91 -3.47 -2.90
CA ALA A 186 -19.95 -4.49 -2.98
C ALA A 186 -19.81 -5.53 -1.85
N CYS A 187 -18.58 -6.00 -1.58
CA CYS A 187 -18.30 -6.90 -0.46
C CYS A 187 -18.56 -6.22 0.90
N GLU A 188 -18.11 -4.97 1.08
CA GLU A 188 -18.35 -4.20 2.30
C GLU A 188 -19.85 -4.01 2.55
N ALA A 189 -20.62 -3.64 1.53
CA ALA A 189 -22.08 -3.51 1.59
C ALA A 189 -22.79 -4.85 1.88
N ALA A 190 -22.23 -5.97 1.42
CA ALA A 190 -22.72 -7.31 1.74
C ALA A 190 -22.35 -7.79 3.16
N GLY A 191 -21.67 -6.96 3.97
CA GLY A 191 -21.28 -7.27 5.34
C GLY A 191 -19.93 -7.98 5.47
N VAL A 192 -19.05 -7.83 4.48
CA VAL A 192 -17.66 -8.34 4.49
C VAL A 192 -16.69 -7.15 4.43
N PRO A 193 -16.43 -6.46 5.56
CA PRO A 193 -15.59 -5.26 5.60
C PRO A 193 -14.14 -5.53 5.18
N SER A 194 -13.50 -4.57 4.53
CA SER A 194 -12.07 -4.65 4.18
C SER A 194 -11.20 -4.48 5.42
N GLY A 195 -10.52 -5.56 5.81
CA GLY A 195 -9.56 -5.57 6.92
C GLY A 195 -8.12 -5.35 6.48
N PHE A 196 -7.84 -5.51 5.18
CA PHE A 196 -6.57 -5.18 4.53
C PHE A 196 -6.82 -4.81 3.06
N PRO A 197 -6.27 -3.70 2.53
CA PRO A 197 -5.42 -2.74 3.25
C PRO A 197 -6.25 -1.78 4.12
N HIS A 198 -7.10 -0.95 3.50
CA HIS A 198 -8.03 -0.04 4.16
C HIS A 198 -9.46 -0.26 3.61
N PRO A 199 -10.50 0.27 4.25
CA PRO A 199 -11.83 0.38 3.65
C PRO A 199 -11.77 1.04 2.27
N ALA A 200 -12.66 0.63 1.36
CA ALA A 200 -12.59 0.95 -0.07
C ALA A 200 -12.39 2.44 -0.34
N ASP A 201 -13.21 3.30 0.28
CA ASP A 201 -13.18 4.74 0.05
C ASP A 201 -11.91 5.41 0.59
N GLN A 202 -11.45 4.98 1.76
CA GLN A 202 -10.19 5.47 2.32
C GLN A 202 -8.98 4.99 1.49
N TYR A 203 -9.01 3.75 1.03
CA TYR A 203 -7.94 3.20 0.19
C TYR A 203 -7.89 3.89 -1.18
N GLU A 204 -9.05 4.11 -1.82
CA GLU A 204 -9.14 4.84 -3.08
C GLU A 204 -8.64 6.28 -2.92
N LEU A 205 -9.02 6.94 -1.83
CA LEU A 205 -8.57 8.29 -1.52
C LEU A 205 -7.04 8.37 -1.47
N ILE A 206 -6.38 7.55 -0.66
CA ILE A 206 -4.92 7.65 -0.47
C ILE A 206 -4.15 7.24 -1.73
N THR A 207 -4.59 6.20 -2.45
CA THR A 207 -3.92 5.70 -3.67
C THR A 207 -4.11 6.61 -4.87
N SER A 208 -5.16 7.43 -4.90
CA SER A 208 -5.40 8.38 -5.98
C SER A 208 -4.31 9.46 -6.11
N LYS A 209 -3.56 9.74 -5.03
CA LYS A 209 -2.63 10.88 -4.91
C LYS A 209 -3.26 12.27 -5.15
N SER A 210 -4.56 12.34 -5.46
CA SER A 210 -5.28 13.59 -5.73
C SER A 210 -5.35 14.50 -4.51
N TRP A 211 -5.33 13.89 -3.32
CA TRP A 211 -5.25 14.58 -2.04
C TRP A 211 -4.05 15.53 -1.93
N MET A 212 -2.96 15.29 -2.67
CA MET A 212 -1.79 16.17 -2.68
C MET A 212 -2.18 17.59 -3.13
N ALA A 213 -2.99 17.68 -4.19
CA ALA A 213 -3.44 18.96 -4.73
C ALA A 213 -4.45 19.69 -3.83
N THR A 214 -5.29 18.94 -3.10
CA THR A 214 -6.29 19.54 -2.21
C THR A 214 -5.70 19.94 -0.86
N LEU A 215 -4.76 19.15 -0.33
CA LEU A 215 -4.15 19.39 0.98
C LEU A 215 -2.96 20.36 0.93
N SER A 216 -2.34 20.60 -0.23
CA SER A 216 -1.20 21.51 -0.37
C SER A 216 -1.49 22.98 0.00
N LEU A 217 -2.75 23.34 0.23
CA LEU A 217 -3.12 24.67 0.75
C LEU A 217 -3.17 24.72 2.28
N ASP A 218 -3.28 23.59 2.98
CA ASP A 218 -3.26 23.56 4.45
C ASP A 218 -1.82 23.39 4.96
N PRO A 219 -1.23 24.39 5.65
CA PRO A 219 0.14 24.32 6.13
C PRO A 219 0.40 23.20 7.15
N ARG A 220 -0.65 22.70 7.81
CA ARG A 220 -0.51 21.60 8.77
C ARG A 220 -0.21 20.28 8.07
N SER A 221 -0.54 20.16 6.78
CA SER A 221 -0.23 18.98 5.96
C SER A 221 1.26 18.88 5.62
N LYS A 222 1.98 20.01 5.63
CA LYS A 222 3.37 20.13 5.17
C LYS A 222 3.61 19.56 3.78
N LEU A 223 2.64 19.70 2.89
CA LEU A 223 2.80 19.30 1.49
C LEU A 223 3.43 20.44 0.68
N PRO A 224 4.24 20.10 -0.34
CA PRO A 224 4.67 21.07 -1.34
C PRO A 224 3.50 21.44 -2.26
N ALA A 225 3.65 22.51 -3.03
CA ALA A 225 2.64 22.88 -4.02
C ALA A 225 2.40 21.72 -5.00
N ALA A 226 1.12 21.38 -5.18
CA ALA A 226 0.69 20.35 -6.11
C ALA A 226 -0.61 20.78 -6.81
N THR A 227 -0.80 20.32 -8.04
CA THR A 227 -2.01 20.58 -8.83
C THR A 227 -2.36 19.37 -9.69
N LEU A 228 -3.60 19.33 -10.19
CA LEU A 228 -4.06 18.31 -11.11
C LEU A 228 -4.12 18.89 -12.53
N VAL A 229 -3.61 18.12 -13.49
CA VAL A 229 -3.71 18.47 -14.92
C VAL A 229 -4.59 17.43 -15.59
N ASN A 230 -5.67 17.90 -16.23
CA ASN A 230 -6.60 17.01 -16.92
C ASN A 230 -6.06 16.55 -18.29
N LYS A 231 -6.41 15.32 -18.67
CA LYS A 231 -5.96 14.68 -19.93
C LYS A 231 -6.40 15.45 -21.17
N ALA A 232 -7.61 16.02 -21.18
CA ALA A 232 -8.11 16.78 -22.33
C ALA A 232 -7.28 18.04 -22.64
N SER A 233 -6.75 18.72 -21.62
CA SER A 233 -5.87 19.87 -21.77
C SER A 233 -4.52 19.45 -22.36
N VAL A 234 -3.96 18.34 -21.87
CA VAL A 234 -2.70 17.77 -22.40
C VAL A 234 -2.86 17.39 -23.88
N LEU A 235 -3.89 16.61 -24.22
CA LEU A 235 -4.15 16.18 -25.60
C LEU A 235 -4.35 17.35 -26.57
N ARG A 236 -4.91 18.47 -26.09
CA ARG A 236 -5.11 19.67 -26.90
C ARG A 236 -3.82 20.45 -27.12
N SER A 237 -3.03 20.64 -26.06
CA SER A 237 -1.74 21.33 -26.10
C SER A 237 -0.93 21.02 -24.85
N PRO A 238 0.08 20.13 -24.92
CA PRO A 238 0.91 19.80 -23.78
C PRO A 238 1.66 21.01 -23.22
N THR A 239 2.13 21.90 -24.10
CA THR A 239 2.82 23.14 -23.71
C THR A 239 1.90 24.09 -22.96
N ALA A 240 0.66 24.30 -23.42
CA ALA A 240 -0.29 25.15 -22.71
C ALA A 240 -0.68 24.52 -21.35
N ALA A 241 -0.88 23.21 -21.30
CA ALA A 241 -1.15 22.49 -20.05
C ALA A 241 0.01 22.60 -19.05
N ALA A 242 1.25 22.45 -19.50
CA ALA A 242 2.45 22.63 -18.68
C ALA A 242 2.55 24.06 -18.12
N ARG A 243 2.34 25.08 -18.95
CA ARG A 243 2.34 26.48 -18.50
C ARG A 243 1.26 26.77 -17.47
N GLN A 244 0.05 26.26 -17.69
CA GLN A 244 -1.06 26.38 -16.74
C GLN A 244 -0.72 25.69 -15.42
N ALA A 245 -0.13 24.49 -15.47
CA ALA A 245 0.29 23.74 -14.29
C ALA A 245 1.35 24.52 -13.49
N LEU A 246 2.40 25.04 -14.14
CA LEU A 246 3.42 25.87 -13.48
C LEU A 246 2.82 27.12 -12.85
N GLY A 247 1.93 27.83 -13.56
CA GLY A 247 1.21 28.98 -13.02
C GLY A 247 0.36 28.64 -11.79
N ALA A 248 -0.31 27.48 -11.80
CA ALA A 248 -1.07 27.00 -10.66
C ALA A 248 -0.15 26.64 -9.47
N LEU A 249 1.00 26.00 -9.72
CA LEU A 249 1.98 25.70 -8.67
C LEU A 249 2.51 26.98 -8.02
N GLU A 250 2.83 28.01 -8.80
CA GLU A 250 3.25 29.31 -8.28
C GLU A 250 2.17 29.98 -7.42
N TYR A 251 0.93 29.94 -7.89
CA TYR A 251 -0.20 30.47 -7.14
C TYR A 251 -0.39 29.75 -5.81
N ILE A 252 -0.42 28.41 -5.83
CA ILE A 252 -0.55 27.58 -4.63
C ILE A 252 0.63 27.81 -3.68
N ARG A 253 1.85 27.86 -4.19
CA ARG A 253 3.06 28.15 -3.41
C ARG A 253 3.01 29.53 -2.74
N HIS A 254 2.44 30.54 -3.42
CA HIS A 254 2.26 31.87 -2.82
C HIS A 254 1.29 31.85 -1.63
N LEU A 255 0.25 31.01 -1.71
CA LEU A 255 -0.77 30.84 -0.68
C LEU A 255 -0.35 29.87 0.43
N ASN A 256 0.51 28.90 0.12
CA ASN A 256 0.99 27.90 1.07
C ASN A 256 2.05 28.52 1.99
N PRO A 257 1.77 28.71 3.29
CA PRO A 257 2.72 29.32 4.20
C PRO A 257 3.85 28.38 4.62
N CYS A 258 3.83 27.09 4.23
CA CYS A 258 4.99 26.21 4.38
C CYS A 258 6.23 26.74 3.63
N SER A 259 6.05 27.59 2.62
CA SER A 259 7.13 28.23 1.88
C SER A 259 7.53 29.62 2.42
N ARG A 260 6.92 30.09 3.52
CA ARG A 260 7.07 31.47 4.03
C ARG A 260 7.14 31.53 5.56
N CYS A 261 8.28 31.18 6.13
CA CYS A 261 8.58 31.62 7.49
C CYS A 261 9.10 33.06 7.45
N ARG A 262 8.37 33.99 8.06
CA ARG A 262 8.84 35.37 8.32
C ARG A 262 9.74 35.38 9.55
N GLY A 263 11.02 35.71 9.41
CA GLY A 263 11.94 35.98 10.53
C GLY A 263 13.37 35.45 10.32
N ASN A 264 14.20 35.48 11.37
CA ASN A 264 15.56 34.90 11.41
C ASN A 264 15.58 33.35 11.27
N ASP A 265 14.42 32.73 11.15
CA ASP A 265 14.28 31.33 10.77
C ASP A 265 14.50 31.24 9.25
N VAL A 266 15.61 30.61 8.87
CA VAL A 266 16.00 30.43 7.46
C VAL A 266 14.81 29.98 6.64
N ASP A 267 14.61 30.71 5.55
CA ASP A 267 13.66 30.48 4.48
C ASP A 267 13.63 28.98 4.15
N VAL A 268 12.69 28.25 4.76
CA VAL A 268 12.38 26.87 4.39
C VAL A 268 11.49 26.95 3.15
N GLY A 269 12.05 27.58 2.11
CA GLY A 269 11.42 27.85 0.85
C GLY A 269 11.31 26.58 0.01
N PRO A 270 10.95 26.71 -1.27
CA PRO A 270 10.96 25.55 -2.17
C PRO A 270 12.38 24.96 -2.27
N SER A 271 12.53 23.85 -2.99
CA SER A 271 13.88 23.41 -3.42
C SER A 271 14.73 24.57 -3.94
N MET A 272 16.05 24.47 -3.75
CA MET A 272 17.04 25.38 -4.35
C MET A 272 16.87 25.51 -5.87
N ALA A 273 16.40 24.46 -6.54
CA ALA A 273 16.09 24.48 -7.97
C ALA A 273 14.89 25.39 -8.33
N ASN A 274 14.05 25.70 -7.34
CA ASN A 274 12.80 26.43 -7.47
C ASN A 274 12.83 27.81 -6.80
N LYS A 275 13.99 28.29 -6.33
CA LYS A 275 14.11 29.57 -5.62
C LYS A 275 13.54 30.76 -6.41
N ASP A 276 13.79 30.80 -7.72
CA ASP A 276 13.35 31.85 -8.66
C ASP A 276 12.11 31.43 -9.45
N GLY A 277 11.21 30.70 -8.78
CA GLY A 277 10.01 30.12 -9.36
C GLY A 277 10.13 28.61 -9.66
N VAL A 278 8.98 27.95 -9.83
CA VAL A 278 8.86 26.50 -10.01
C VAL A 278 9.41 26.11 -11.38
N LYS A 279 10.61 25.50 -11.36
CA LYS A 279 11.33 25.03 -12.54
C LYS A 279 11.56 23.52 -12.51
N LYS A 280 11.48 22.88 -11.35
CA LYS A 280 11.69 21.46 -11.16
C LYS A 280 10.56 20.86 -10.36
N GLY A 281 10.17 19.66 -10.72
CA GLY A 281 9.12 18.94 -10.02
C GLY A 281 8.98 17.52 -10.49
N VAL A 282 7.84 16.93 -10.13
CA VAL A 282 7.45 15.58 -10.51
C VAL A 282 6.05 15.59 -11.09
N VAL A 283 5.85 14.78 -12.13
CA VAL A 283 4.55 14.37 -12.63
C VAL A 283 4.30 12.96 -12.11
N LYS A 284 3.08 12.68 -11.67
CA LYS A 284 2.68 11.37 -11.13
C LYS A 284 1.31 10.97 -11.67
N LEU A 285 1.12 9.69 -11.94
CA LEU A 285 -0.23 9.13 -12.07
C LEU A 285 -0.76 8.68 -10.70
N GLY A 286 -2.07 8.83 -10.50
CA GLY A 286 -2.76 8.17 -9.40
C GLY A 286 -2.76 6.65 -9.63
N PHE A 287 -2.96 5.87 -8.56
CA PHE A 287 -3.08 4.41 -8.66
C PHE A 287 -1.90 3.76 -9.41
N SER A 288 -0.71 4.30 -9.20
CA SER A 288 0.54 3.78 -9.73
C SER A 288 1.41 3.26 -8.60
N TRP A 289 2.13 2.17 -8.87
CA TRP A 289 2.90 1.41 -7.90
C TRP A 289 4.37 1.40 -8.28
N GLU A 290 5.25 1.15 -7.30
CA GLU A 290 6.68 0.91 -7.51
C GLU A 290 7.37 2.01 -8.34
N ALA A 291 6.94 3.27 -8.16
CA ALA A 291 7.43 4.43 -8.90
C ALA A 291 7.25 4.39 -10.45
N ARG A 292 6.55 3.38 -11.01
CA ARG A 292 6.43 3.13 -12.46
C ARG A 292 5.89 4.30 -13.30
N TYR A 293 5.18 5.22 -12.68
CA TYR A 293 4.62 6.41 -13.35
C TYR A 293 4.86 7.68 -12.53
N VAL A 294 6.13 7.88 -12.17
CA VAL A 294 6.64 9.11 -11.54
C VAL A 294 7.81 9.61 -12.37
N ALA A 295 7.68 10.79 -12.99
CA ALA A 295 8.71 11.39 -13.84
C ALA A 295 9.12 12.76 -13.30
N ILE A 296 10.43 13.00 -13.27
CA ILE A 296 10.99 14.31 -12.91
C ILE A 296 10.96 15.21 -14.14
N PHE A 297 10.60 16.48 -13.96
CA PHE A 297 10.71 17.50 -14.99
C PHE A 297 11.64 18.63 -14.56
N SER A 298 12.34 19.23 -15.52
CA SER A 298 13.10 20.48 -15.40
C SER A 298 12.71 21.45 -16.51
N GLY A 299 11.85 22.41 -16.18
CA GLY A 299 11.33 23.46 -17.06
C GLY A 299 10.00 23.10 -17.72
N GLU A 300 9.37 24.12 -18.32
CA GLU A 300 8.07 24.00 -19.01
C GLU A 300 8.11 22.97 -20.15
N ALA A 301 9.19 22.94 -20.93
CA ALA A 301 9.34 22.03 -22.07
C ALA A 301 9.35 20.55 -21.64
N GLN A 302 10.16 20.19 -20.63
CA GLN A 302 10.17 18.83 -20.10
C GLN A 302 8.86 18.48 -19.40
N LEU A 303 8.23 19.43 -18.71
CA LEU A 303 6.91 19.18 -18.12
C LEU A 303 5.88 18.84 -19.21
N ALA A 304 5.87 19.58 -20.32
CA ALA A 304 4.99 19.29 -21.45
C ALA A 304 5.23 17.89 -22.04
N GLU A 305 6.51 17.51 -22.22
CA GLU A 305 6.91 16.17 -22.66
C GLU A 305 6.39 15.09 -21.70
N LYS A 306 6.63 15.23 -20.39
CA LYS A 306 6.23 14.22 -19.39
C LYS A 306 4.73 14.13 -19.21
N LEU A 307 4.01 15.24 -19.29
CA LEU A 307 2.54 15.24 -19.33
C LEU A 307 2.01 14.45 -20.53
N GLN A 308 2.55 14.71 -21.72
CA GLN A 308 2.18 14.02 -22.94
C GLN A 308 2.48 12.52 -22.84
N GLU A 309 3.70 12.17 -22.42
CA GLU A 309 4.17 10.79 -22.24
C GLU A 309 3.22 9.99 -21.33
N MET A 310 2.95 10.48 -20.12
CA MET A 310 2.10 9.78 -19.16
C MET A 310 0.64 9.66 -19.60
N MET A 311 0.07 10.74 -20.14
CA MET A 311 -1.35 10.80 -20.45
C MET A 311 -1.71 10.10 -21.76
N THR A 312 -0.73 9.89 -22.63
CA THR A 312 -0.90 9.16 -23.90
C THR A 312 -0.24 7.80 -23.92
N HIS A 313 0.30 7.35 -22.78
CA HIS A 313 0.72 5.98 -22.62
C HIS A 313 -0.43 5.04 -23.05
N PRO A 314 -0.16 4.03 -23.91
CA PRO A 314 -1.19 3.12 -24.37
C PRO A 314 -1.97 2.52 -23.20
N ARG A 315 -3.30 2.46 -23.36
CA ARG A 315 -4.24 1.92 -22.35
C ARG A 315 -4.31 2.69 -21.03
N CYS A 316 -3.69 3.87 -20.93
CA CYS A 316 -3.85 4.75 -19.77
C CYS A 316 -5.30 5.25 -19.68
N LEU A 317 -5.98 4.86 -18.61
CA LEU A 317 -7.36 5.24 -18.27
C LEU A 317 -7.43 6.50 -17.41
N SER A 318 -6.28 6.99 -16.94
CA SER A 318 -6.22 8.19 -16.11
C SER A 318 -6.82 9.40 -16.83
N SER A 319 -7.70 10.12 -16.13
CA SER A 319 -8.25 11.40 -16.59
C SER A 319 -7.42 12.59 -16.15
N THR A 320 -6.52 12.41 -15.19
CA THR A 320 -5.76 13.48 -14.52
C THR A 320 -4.40 12.97 -14.04
N CYS A 321 -3.36 13.78 -14.18
CA CYS A 321 -2.07 13.53 -13.53
C CYS A 321 -1.81 14.59 -12.47
N VAL A 322 -1.05 14.23 -11.43
CA VAL A 322 -0.60 15.15 -10.40
C VAL A 322 0.71 15.78 -10.85
N VAL A 323 0.81 17.10 -10.78
CA VAL A 323 2.07 17.83 -10.95
C VAL A 323 2.41 18.47 -9.60
N GLN A 324 3.62 18.25 -9.12
CA GLN A 324 4.06 18.68 -7.80
C GLN A 324 5.45 19.33 -7.92
N GLU A 325 5.69 20.42 -7.19
CA GLU A 325 7.02 21.03 -7.15
C GLU A 325 8.06 20.10 -6.48
N TRP A 326 9.32 20.26 -6.88
CA TRP A 326 10.42 19.50 -6.32
C TRP A 326 10.77 19.99 -4.92
N VAL A 327 11.09 19.05 -4.04
CA VAL A 327 11.57 19.29 -2.68
C VAL A 327 12.94 18.65 -2.54
N ASP A 328 13.88 19.39 -1.96
CA ASP A 328 15.20 18.85 -1.64
C ASP A 328 15.13 18.06 -0.35
N PHE A 329 15.81 16.92 -0.31
CA PHE A 329 15.85 16.04 0.85
C PHE A 329 17.16 15.27 0.90
N ASP A 330 17.64 15.04 2.11
CA ASP A 330 18.77 14.17 2.40
C ASP A 330 18.36 12.71 2.50
N LEU A 331 17.15 12.48 3.02
CA LEU A 331 16.58 11.17 3.30
C LEU A 331 15.05 11.24 3.26
N GLU A 332 14.45 10.07 3.09
CA GLU A 332 13.04 9.79 3.31
C GLU A 332 12.90 9.12 4.67
N MET A 333 11.97 9.60 5.50
CA MET A 333 11.68 9.11 6.85
C MET A 333 10.28 8.51 6.86
N ARG A 334 10.18 7.19 7.04
CA ARG A 334 8.93 6.42 7.03
C ARG A 334 8.46 6.14 8.46
N LEU A 335 7.31 6.70 8.83
CA LEU A 335 6.69 6.50 10.14
C LEU A 335 5.58 5.46 10.03
N TYR A 336 5.69 4.39 10.81
CA TYR A 336 4.68 3.32 10.87
C TYR A 336 3.78 3.52 12.08
N PHE A 337 2.48 3.66 11.86
CA PHE A 337 1.48 3.84 12.90
C PHE A 337 0.56 2.62 12.97
N LEU A 338 0.44 2.04 14.16
CA LEU A 338 -0.46 0.93 14.47
C LEU A 338 -1.30 1.33 15.69
N PRO A 339 -2.48 1.95 15.52
CA PRO A 339 -3.34 2.31 16.63
C PRO A 339 -3.72 1.06 17.44
N PRO A 340 -3.46 1.00 18.75
CA PRO A 340 -4.01 -0.07 19.57
C PRO A 340 -5.54 0.02 19.62
N SER A 341 -6.19 -1.09 19.95
CA SER A 341 -7.65 -1.19 20.10
C SER A 341 -8.26 -0.19 21.09
N THR A 342 -7.45 0.29 22.03
CA THR A 342 -7.81 1.24 23.09
C THR A 342 -7.42 2.68 22.75
N TRP A 343 -6.90 2.94 21.55
CA TRP A 343 -6.51 4.29 21.15
C TRP A 343 -7.75 5.14 20.92
N GLU A 344 -7.74 6.32 21.54
CA GLU A 344 -8.79 7.32 21.36
C GLU A 344 -8.24 8.52 20.57
N PRO A 345 -9.07 9.18 19.75
CA PRO A 345 -8.62 10.30 18.90
C PRO A 345 -7.99 11.48 19.65
N ALA A 346 -8.35 11.67 20.91
CA ALA A 346 -7.77 12.71 21.75
C ALA A 346 -6.31 12.40 22.17
N GLN A 347 -5.88 11.13 22.03
CA GLN A 347 -4.55 10.68 22.40
C GLN A 347 -3.60 10.83 21.22
N LYS A 348 -2.40 11.34 21.49
CA LYS A 348 -1.33 11.38 20.49
C LYS A 348 -0.87 9.96 20.15
N LEU A 349 -1.01 9.56 18.89
CA LEU A 349 -0.51 8.28 18.41
C LEU A 349 0.99 8.39 18.10
N LYS A 350 1.80 7.53 18.72
CA LYS A 350 3.23 7.46 18.44
C LYS A 350 3.50 6.43 17.33
N PRO A 351 4.46 6.68 16.44
CA PRO A 351 4.89 5.66 15.49
C PRO A 351 5.50 4.49 16.27
N VAL A 352 5.15 3.26 15.88
CA VAL A 352 5.74 2.04 16.44
C VAL A 352 7.14 1.78 15.88
N ARG A 353 7.41 2.32 14.68
CA ARG A 353 8.68 2.21 13.98
C ARG A 353 8.93 3.45 13.15
N ILE A 354 10.20 3.83 13.05
CA ILE A 354 10.69 4.84 12.11
C ILE A 354 11.82 4.18 11.34
N GLU A 355 11.70 4.14 10.01
CA GLU A 355 12.78 3.72 9.11
C GLU A 355 13.19 4.90 8.24
N CYS A 356 14.46 4.96 7.87
CA CYS A 356 14.98 5.99 7.00
C CYS A 356 15.67 5.36 5.80
N ASN A 357 15.53 5.98 4.65
CA ASN A 357 16.17 5.57 3.41
C ASN A 357 16.65 6.79 2.63
N SER A 358 17.63 6.58 1.76
CA SER A 358 18.02 7.57 0.76
C SER A 358 18.10 6.93 -0.61
N TRP A 359 17.95 7.75 -1.65
CA TRP A 359 18.12 7.27 -3.02
C TRP A 359 19.62 7.29 -3.32
N SER A 360 20.16 6.22 -3.88
CA SER A 360 21.50 6.23 -4.45
C SER A 360 21.49 5.78 -5.91
N GLY A 361 22.55 6.13 -6.63
CA GLY A 361 22.68 5.91 -8.07
C GLY A 361 21.86 6.89 -8.92
N THR A 362 22.35 7.17 -10.11
CA THR A 362 21.61 7.85 -11.19
C THR A 362 21.76 6.98 -12.42
N MET A 363 20.64 6.48 -12.95
CA MET A 363 20.59 5.76 -14.21
C MET A 363 20.95 6.73 -15.36
N ALA A 364 21.36 6.18 -16.51
CA ALA A 364 21.76 6.96 -17.67
C ALA A 364 20.64 7.88 -18.23
N ASN A 365 19.38 7.57 -17.93
CA ASN A 365 18.20 8.36 -18.27
C ASN A 365 17.81 9.41 -17.19
N GLY A 366 18.57 9.52 -16.10
CA GLY A 366 18.30 10.43 -14.99
C GLY A 366 17.36 9.89 -13.90
N GLU A 367 16.86 8.66 -14.03
CA GLU A 367 16.08 7.97 -12.99
C GLU A 367 17.01 7.47 -11.87
N ARG A 368 16.52 7.26 -10.64
CA ARG A 368 17.38 6.83 -9.52
C ARG A 368 17.32 5.31 -9.33
N GLN A 369 18.47 4.72 -8.99
CA GLN A 369 18.76 3.30 -9.26
C GLN A 369 18.36 2.36 -8.11
N SER A 370 18.41 2.80 -6.85
CA SER A 370 17.99 1.98 -5.71
C SER A 370 17.78 2.79 -4.43
N PHE A 371 16.89 2.29 -3.56
CA PHE A 371 16.77 2.78 -2.19
C PHE A 371 17.78 2.06 -1.30
N HIS A 372 18.45 2.81 -0.42
CA HIS A 372 19.28 2.22 0.63
C HIS A 372 18.77 2.68 1.98
N ARG A 373 18.52 1.70 2.85
CA ARG A 373 18.25 1.94 4.27
C ARG A 373 19.40 2.68 4.92
N LEU A 374 19.09 3.64 5.78
CA LEU A 374 20.05 4.41 6.56
C LEU A 374 19.83 4.12 8.05
N SER A 375 20.91 3.80 8.77
CA SER A 375 20.89 3.77 10.22
C SER A 375 20.86 5.20 10.81
N GLU A 376 20.55 5.34 12.10
CA GLU A 376 20.66 6.64 12.77
C GLU A 376 22.11 7.14 12.73
N GLU A 377 23.10 6.27 12.90
CA GLU A 377 24.52 6.62 12.78
C GLU A 377 24.89 7.12 11.38
N ASP A 378 24.34 6.51 10.32
CA ASP A 378 24.56 6.96 8.95
C ASP A 378 24.05 8.39 8.74
N ILE A 379 22.84 8.66 9.24
CA ILE A 379 22.19 9.97 9.15
C ILE A 379 22.98 11.01 9.94
N LEU A 380 23.32 10.71 11.20
CA LEU A 380 24.10 11.60 12.04
C LEU A 380 25.47 11.88 11.44
N ARG A 381 26.15 10.86 10.88
CA ARG A 381 27.41 11.07 10.16
C ARG A 381 27.22 12.01 8.97
N LYS A 382 26.20 11.81 8.14
CA LYS A 382 25.85 12.70 7.01
C LYS A 382 25.55 14.13 7.49
N TRP A 383 24.98 14.26 8.68
CA TRP A 383 24.57 15.53 9.29
C TRP A 383 25.59 16.10 10.28
N ASN A 384 26.86 15.69 10.24
CA ASN A 384 27.92 16.19 11.14
C ASN A 384 27.59 16.03 12.64
N LYS A 385 27.02 14.89 13.01
CA LYS A 385 26.58 14.50 14.36
C LYS A 385 25.51 15.43 14.96
N ASP A 386 24.68 16.05 14.12
CA ASP A 386 23.63 16.97 14.55
C ASP A 386 22.38 16.26 15.08
N GLN A 387 22.47 15.78 16.33
CA GLN A 387 21.38 15.09 17.02
C GLN A 387 20.13 15.98 17.15
N ALA A 388 20.32 17.28 17.39
CA ALA A 388 19.22 18.21 17.56
C ALA A 388 18.36 18.34 16.29
N ALA A 389 18.97 18.35 15.10
CA ALA A 389 18.25 18.33 13.84
C ALA A 389 17.46 17.02 13.65
N TYR A 390 18.06 15.88 13.99
CA TYR A 390 17.40 14.56 13.89
C TYR A 390 16.21 14.41 14.84
N ASP A 391 16.35 14.81 16.10
CA ASP A 391 15.26 14.80 17.07
C ASP A 391 14.13 15.77 16.67
N SER A 392 14.50 16.94 16.13
CA SER A 392 13.55 17.90 15.56
C SER A 392 12.78 17.30 14.39
N ALA A 393 13.45 16.55 13.51
CA ALA A 393 12.83 15.92 12.35
C ALA A 393 11.75 14.92 12.78
N ARG A 394 12.10 14.02 13.70
CA ARG A 394 11.18 13.01 14.26
C ARG A 394 9.99 13.67 14.95
N LYS A 395 10.22 14.71 15.74
CA LYS A 395 9.16 15.47 16.42
C LYS A 395 8.21 16.13 15.42
N GLN A 396 8.76 16.79 14.40
CA GLN A 396 7.99 17.48 13.37
C GLN A 396 7.17 16.50 12.50
N ALA A 397 7.78 15.40 12.05
CA ALA A 397 7.10 14.34 11.29
C ALA A 397 5.96 13.73 12.11
N THR A 398 6.22 13.37 13.38
CA THR A 398 5.21 12.80 14.28
C THR A 398 4.03 13.76 14.53
N ASN A 399 4.31 15.06 14.67
CA ASN A 399 3.25 16.07 14.86
C ASN A 399 2.41 16.23 13.60
N THR A 400 3.06 16.30 12.43
CA THR A 400 2.39 16.40 11.12
C THR A 400 1.50 15.17 10.88
N ALA A 401 2.01 13.98 11.21
CA ALA A 401 1.26 12.74 11.15
C ALA A 401 -0.05 12.75 11.96
N GLN A 402 -0.11 13.44 13.11
CA GLN A 402 -1.36 13.52 13.88
C GLN A 402 -2.46 14.23 13.09
N TYR A 403 -2.12 15.32 12.41
CA TYR A 403 -3.05 16.04 11.56
C TYR A 403 -3.49 15.18 10.37
N LEU A 404 -2.55 14.50 9.71
CA LEU A 404 -2.83 13.63 8.56
C LEU A 404 -3.71 12.42 8.94
N ILE A 405 -3.48 11.81 10.11
CA ILE A 405 -4.34 10.75 10.65
C ILE A 405 -5.73 11.29 10.98
N ALA A 406 -5.83 12.49 11.55
CA ALA A 406 -7.13 13.14 11.77
C ALA A 406 -7.87 13.43 10.45
N TRP A 407 -7.15 13.80 9.39
CA TRP A 407 -7.73 13.96 8.05
C TRP A 407 -8.23 12.63 7.47
N LEU A 408 -7.48 11.54 7.61
CA LEU A 408 -7.97 10.20 7.22
C LEU A 408 -9.24 9.81 7.97
N ARG A 409 -9.37 10.24 9.23
CA ARG A 409 -10.60 10.04 10.03
C ARG A 409 -11.77 10.92 9.61
N ALA A 410 -11.50 12.04 8.95
CA ALA A 410 -12.55 12.86 8.33
C ALA A 410 -13.08 12.20 7.05
N ALA A 411 -12.24 11.43 6.35
CA ALA A 411 -12.65 10.64 5.19
C ALA A 411 -13.43 9.37 5.58
N ASP A 412 -13.05 8.72 6.69
CA ASP A 412 -13.76 7.57 7.25
C ASP A 412 -13.74 7.63 8.78
N ALA A 413 -14.89 7.53 9.44
CA ALA A 413 -14.98 7.56 10.89
C ALA A 413 -14.21 6.41 11.57
N GLN A 414 -13.94 5.32 10.85
CA GLN A 414 -13.15 4.20 11.33
C GLN A 414 -11.67 4.56 11.50
N THR A 415 -11.10 4.15 12.62
CA THR A 415 -9.65 4.23 12.84
C THR A 415 -8.92 3.32 11.84
N VAL A 416 -7.88 3.87 11.19
CA VAL A 416 -6.96 3.10 10.35
C VAL A 416 -6.36 1.94 11.15
N SER A 417 -6.38 0.73 10.60
CA SER A 417 -5.72 -0.43 11.23
C SER A 417 -4.20 -0.26 11.31
N MET A 418 -3.64 0.36 10.26
CA MET A 418 -2.24 0.73 10.11
C MET A 418 -2.16 1.86 9.11
N VAL A 419 -1.18 2.75 9.24
CA VAL A 419 -0.81 3.67 8.16
C VAL A 419 0.70 3.92 8.18
N ARG A 420 1.32 3.93 7.00
CA ARG A 420 2.70 4.41 6.83
C ARG A 420 2.65 5.81 6.23
N LEU A 421 3.39 6.73 6.83
CA LEU A 421 3.51 8.10 6.36
C LEU A 421 4.98 8.38 6.05
N ASP A 422 5.25 8.76 4.81
CA ASP A 422 6.61 9.00 4.32
C ASP A 422 6.87 10.50 4.25
N PHE A 423 8.01 10.93 4.80
CA PHE A 423 8.40 12.33 4.89
C PHE A 423 9.75 12.55 4.20
N MET A 424 9.85 13.61 3.40
CA MET A 424 11.09 14.09 2.82
C MET A 424 11.77 15.02 3.84
N VAL A 425 13.02 14.72 4.21
CA VAL A 425 13.72 15.40 5.30
C VAL A 425 15.06 15.96 4.84
N LEU A 426 15.30 17.25 5.11
CA LEU A 426 16.52 17.96 4.74
C LEU A 426 17.11 18.71 5.95
N ARG A 427 18.39 18.52 6.23
CA ARG A 427 19.08 19.35 7.21
C ARG A 427 19.44 20.70 6.62
N VAL A 428 18.89 21.78 7.19
CA VAL A 428 19.08 23.16 6.71
C VAL A 428 20.06 23.98 7.55
N GLY A 429 20.59 23.41 8.64
CA GLY A 429 21.64 24.00 9.45
C GLY A 429 21.75 23.34 10.83
N PRO A 430 22.67 23.81 11.69
CA PRO A 430 22.84 23.30 13.06
C PRO A 430 21.52 23.28 13.84
N GLY A 431 21.08 22.10 14.29
CA GLY A 431 19.83 21.90 15.03
C GLY A 431 18.55 22.16 14.24
N ARG A 432 18.64 22.38 12.92
CA ARG A 432 17.53 22.80 12.07
C ARG A 432 17.29 21.83 10.91
N VAL A 433 16.01 21.58 10.66
CA VAL A 433 15.57 20.60 9.67
C VAL A 433 14.25 21.04 9.02
N GLN A 434 14.13 20.75 7.74
CA GLN A 434 12.88 20.82 6.97
C GLN A 434 12.27 19.40 6.91
N VAL A 435 10.97 19.32 7.18
CA VAL A 435 10.19 18.09 7.07
C VAL A 435 8.99 18.37 6.18
N VAL A 436 8.90 17.67 5.06
CA VAL A 436 7.81 17.77 4.10
C VAL A 436 7.13 16.41 4.01
N PHE A 437 5.80 16.40 4.03
CA PHE A 437 5.05 15.17 3.82
C PHE A 437 5.14 14.74 2.35
N GLY A 438 5.50 13.48 2.12
CA GLY A 438 5.69 12.91 0.79
C GLY A 438 4.49 12.08 0.34
N GLU A 439 4.09 11.09 1.14
CA GLU A 439 3.12 10.08 0.69
C GLU A 439 2.40 9.38 1.86
N PHE A 440 1.10 9.10 1.64
CA PHE A 440 0.38 8.06 2.38
C PHE A 440 0.66 6.72 1.71
N CYS A 441 1.16 5.75 2.46
CA CYS A 441 1.39 4.41 1.96
C CYS A 441 0.49 3.40 2.67
N GLU A 442 0.02 2.43 1.90
CA GLU A 442 -0.95 1.43 2.33
C GLU A 442 -0.36 0.37 3.26
N MET A 443 -1.27 -0.35 3.89
CA MET A 443 -0.92 -1.45 4.77
C MET A 443 -0.15 -2.55 4.04
N GLY A 444 0.98 -2.97 4.63
CA GLY A 444 1.83 -4.04 4.10
C GLY A 444 2.71 -3.66 2.90
N ALA A 445 2.72 -2.38 2.51
CA ALA A 445 3.72 -1.82 1.60
C ALA A 445 5.14 -1.96 2.17
N CYS A 446 6.15 -1.87 1.29
CA CYS A 446 7.59 -2.03 1.55
C CYS A 446 8.00 -1.63 2.98
N CYS A 447 8.39 -2.63 3.79
CA CYS A 447 8.81 -2.44 5.19
C CYS A 447 10.30 -2.08 5.33
N LEU A 448 11.03 -1.84 4.22
CA LEU A 448 12.46 -1.49 4.19
C LEU A 448 13.34 -2.37 5.09
N GLY A 449 13.19 -3.69 5.00
CA GLY A 449 13.95 -4.61 5.83
C GLY A 449 13.61 -4.58 7.33
N TRP A 450 12.49 -3.98 7.74
CA TRP A 450 11.89 -4.25 9.07
C TRP A 450 11.32 -5.66 9.07
N GLU A 451 12.13 -6.63 9.52
CA GLU A 451 11.82 -8.06 9.47
C GLU A 451 10.55 -8.42 10.25
N GLU A 452 10.34 -7.81 11.42
CA GLU A 452 9.13 -8.03 12.22
C GLU A 452 7.94 -7.20 11.72
N GLY A 453 8.13 -6.34 10.73
CA GLY A 453 7.12 -5.41 10.21
C GLY A 453 5.87 -6.13 9.71
N PRO A 454 5.97 -6.99 8.68
CA PRO A 454 4.80 -7.68 8.15
C PRO A 454 4.04 -8.48 9.22
N PRO A 455 4.67 -9.33 10.06
CA PRO A 455 3.96 -9.98 11.18
C PRO A 455 3.26 -9.02 12.14
N THR A 456 3.89 -7.90 12.49
CA THR A 456 3.31 -6.89 13.37
C THR A 456 2.09 -6.22 12.73
N ILE A 457 2.17 -5.91 11.44
CA ILE A 457 1.08 -5.31 10.65
C ILE A 457 -0.10 -6.28 10.53
N TRP A 458 0.14 -7.55 10.18
CA TRP A 458 -0.94 -8.56 10.13
C TRP A 458 -1.61 -8.71 11.48
N ARG A 459 -0.83 -8.68 12.56
CA ARG A 459 -1.38 -8.76 13.91
C ARG A 459 -2.29 -7.56 14.22
N ALA A 460 -1.89 -6.35 13.87
CA ALA A 460 -2.73 -5.17 14.04
C ALA A 460 -4.03 -5.27 13.22
N ALA A 461 -3.94 -5.65 11.95
CA ALA A 461 -5.11 -5.86 11.08
C ALA A 461 -6.08 -6.91 11.66
N LEU A 462 -5.56 -8.05 12.11
CA LEU A 462 -6.37 -9.14 12.68
C LEU A 462 -6.99 -8.76 14.03
N ASN A 463 -6.24 -8.07 14.91
CA ASN A 463 -6.80 -7.56 16.17
C ASN A 463 -7.99 -6.65 15.90
N ARG A 464 -7.85 -5.72 14.95
CA ARG A 464 -8.88 -4.75 14.57
C ARG A 464 -10.16 -5.43 14.07
N VAL A 465 -10.01 -6.45 13.22
CA VAL A 465 -11.16 -7.22 12.69
C VAL A 465 -11.88 -8.02 13.79
N LEU A 466 -11.18 -8.37 14.87
CA LEU A 466 -11.71 -9.21 15.94
C LEU A 466 -12.34 -8.43 17.10
N GLU A 467 -12.21 -7.12 17.13
CA GLU A 467 -13.04 -6.22 17.93
C GLU A 467 -14.49 -6.26 17.41
#